data_AF-A0AAF0VS08-F1
#
_entry.id   AF-A0AAF0VS08-F1
#
_cell.length_a   1.000
_cell.length_b   1.000
_cell.length_c   1.000
_cell.angle_alpha   90.00
_cell.angle_beta   90.00
_cell.angle_gamma   90.00
#
_symmetry.space_group_name_H-M   'P 1'
#
loop_
_entity.id
_entity.type
_entity.pdbx_description
1 polymer ?
#
loop_
_entity_poly.entity_id
_entity_poly.type
_entity_poly.pdbx_seq_one_letter_code
_entity_poly.pdbx_strand_id
1 'polypeptide(L)'
;MEPPHSYLQEPSASVVHHADYLNARDDLPLCGVALADSTALPKPDPADMFCPDCEARVVEYHLRWWRERAGEATAELEKLRIEYRELQERAGIEPLAPDPAQADATPSQQDADDAEAELTTFLRQARRELTELCRQFDGAVPYFRLKKVMGAFSDSLDDEQRVALAEELGADGSLIRWATVQIETLGWQVSNSPVQENTEMMWEEWLQETPQAPAKTKRRFGRSK
;
A
#
# COMPACT_ATOMS: atom_id res chain seq x y z
N MET A 1 3.25 -15.97 8.49
CA MET A 1 3.92 -17.29 8.53
C MET A 1 4.99 -17.26 7.46
N GLU A 2 6.19 -17.76 7.73
CA GLU A 2 7.29 -17.78 6.76
C GLU A 2 7.26 -19.06 5.91
N PRO A 3 7.81 -19.05 4.67
CA PRO A 3 7.94 -20.25 3.86
C PRO A 3 8.77 -21.32 4.60
N PRO A 4 8.35 -22.59 4.60
CA PRO A 4 9.12 -23.66 5.26
C PRO A 4 10.43 -23.94 4.52
N HIS A 5 11.46 -24.33 5.28
CA HIS A 5 12.76 -24.74 4.74
C HIS A 5 13.15 -26.13 5.27
N SER A 6 13.99 -26.82 4.51
CA SER A 6 14.57 -28.14 4.83
C SER A 6 15.97 -28.22 4.24
N TYR A 7 16.94 -28.74 4.98
CA TYR A 7 18.34 -28.55 4.62
C TYR A 7 19.00 -29.89 4.33
N LEU A 8 20.06 -29.86 3.52
CA LEU A 8 20.89 -31.00 3.15
C LEU A 8 22.33 -30.69 3.48
N GLN A 9 23.04 -31.67 4.02
CA GLN A 9 24.47 -31.58 4.28
C GLN A 9 25.14 -32.90 3.92
N GLU A 10 26.28 -32.84 3.25
CA GLU A 10 27.16 -33.99 3.10
C GLU A 10 28.03 -34.16 4.36
N PRO A 11 28.24 -35.40 4.84
CA PRO A 11 29.03 -35.67 6.04
C PRO A 11 30.45 -35.10 6.01
N SER A 12 31.04 -34.99 4.82
CA SER A 12 32.38 -34.48 4.59
C SER A 12 32.44 -32.98 4.23
N ALA A 13 31.29 -32.33 4.05
CA ALA A 13 31.21 -30.93 3.64
C ALA A 13 30.89 -30.00 4.82
N SER A 14 31.56 -28.85 4.87
CA SER A 14 31.30 -27.80 5.86
C SER A 14 30.18 -26.85 5.44
N VAL A 15 29.50 -27.13 4.32
CA VAL A 15 28.50 -26.25 3.72
C VAL A 15 27.13 -26.90 3.76
N VAL A 16 26.14 -26.15 4.21
CA VAL A 16 24.74 -26.55 4.23
C VAL A 16 24.04 -26.06 2.97
N HIS A 17 23.30 -26.96 2.34
CA HIS A 17 22.49 -26.68 1.17
C HIS A 17 21.01 -26.58 1.57
N HIS A 18 20.27 -25.68 0.93
CA HIS A 18 18.81 -25.77 0.94
C HIS A 18 18.38 -26.94 0.07
N ALA A 19 17.38 -27.71 0.50
CA ALA A 19 16.70 -28.64 -0.39
C ALA A 19 15.94 -27.89 -1.51
N ASP A 20 15.67 -28.56 -2.61
CA ASP A 20 15.04 -27.98 -3.78
C ASP A 20 13.51 -27.85 -3.61
N TYR A 21 13.09 -26.89 -2.78
CA TYR A 21 11.68 -26.55 -2.60
C TYR A 21 11.08 -25.94 -3.89
N LEU A 22 11.91 -25.43 -4.81
CA LEU A 22 11.42 -24.91 -6.08
C LEU A 22 10.80 -26.01 -6.94
N ASN A 23 11.31 -27.24 -6.85
CA ASN A 23 10.77 -28.38 -7.59
C ASN A 23 10.14 -29.45 -6.68
N ALA A 24 9.88 -29.12 -5.42
CA ALA A 24 9.36 -30.05 -4.41
C ALA A 24 10.20 -31.33 -4.27
N ARG A 25 11.52 -31.17 -4.32
CA ARG A 25 12.51 -32.24 -4.15
C ARG A 25 13.30 -32.02 -2.88
N ASP A 26 13.10 -32.90 -1.91
CA ASP A 26 13.81 -32.88 -0.63
C ASP A 26 15.14 -33.64 -0.67
N ASP A 27 15.37 -34.42 -1.73
CA ASP A 27 16.56 -35.24 -1.96
C ASP A 27 17.70 -34.51 -2.69
N LEU A 28 17.40 -33.37 -3.32
CA LEU A 28 18.36 -32.61 -4.11
C LEU A 28 18.57 -31.21 -3.54
N PRO A 29 19.78 -30.65 -3.64
CA PRO A 29 20.02 -29.28 -3.24
C PRO A 29 19.47 -28.30 -4.28
N LEU A 30 19.01 -27.15 -3.79
CA LEU A 30 18.45 -26.06 -4.59
C LEU A 30 19.43 -25.51 -5.62
N CYS A 31 20.75 -25.56 -5.36
CA CYS A 31 21.77 -25.15 -6.32
C CYS A 31 21.98 -26.15 -7.47
N GLY A 32 21.40 -27.35 -7.41
CA GLY A 32 21.52 -28.38 -8.45
C GLY A 32 22.83 -29.16 -8.46
N VAL A 33 23.71 -28.95 -7.48
CA VAL A 33 24.94 -29.74 -7.30
C VAL A 33 24.58 -31.18 -6.92
N ALA A 34 25.26 -32.16 -7.51
CA ALA A 34 25.10 -33.55 -7.09
C ALA A 34 25.81 -33.78 -5.75
N LEU A 35 25.05 -34.20 -4.74
CA LEU A 35 25.59 -34.62 -3.45
C LEU A 35 25.66 -36.16 -3.41
N ALA A 36 26.81 -36.72 -3.05
CA ALA A 36 27.05 -38.15 -3.10
C ALA A 36 26.34 -38.92 -1.97
N ASP A 37 26.36 -38.35 -0.75
CA ASP A 37 25.79 -38.96 0.46
C ASP A 37 25.15 -37.89 1.35
N SER A 38 24.22 -37.10 0.80
CA SER A 38 23.56 -36.05 1.57
C SER A 38 22.63 -36.61 2.64
N THR A 39 22.64 -35.98 3.81
CA THR A 39 21.69 -36.24 4.90
C THR A 39 20.77 -35.03 5.11
N ALA A 40 19.50 -35.31 5.38
CA ALA A 40 18.54 -34.29 5.77
C ALA A 40 18.90 -33.70 7.12
N LEU A 41 19.07 -32.39 7.15
CA LEU A 41 19.35 -31.62 8.35
C LEU A 41 18.08 -30.85 8.75
N PRO A 42 17.39 -31.26 9.83
CA PRO A 42 16.12 -30.67 10.21
C PRO A 42 16.26 -29.22 10.70
N LYS A 43 17.43 -28.87 11.24
CA LYS A 43 17.75 -27.50 11.64
C LYS A 43 19.26 -27.25 11.57
N PRO A 44 19.72 -26.29 10.76
CA PRO A 44 21.13 -25.88 10.74
C PRO A 44 21.50 -25.07 11.99
N ASP A 45 22.76 -25.13 12.37
CA ASP A 45 23.34 -24.27 13.40
C ASP A 45 23.52 -22.84 12.83
N PRO A 46 23.28 -21.78 13.61
CA PRO A 46 23.60 -20.41 13.19
C PRO A 46 25.05 -20.19 12.72
N ALA A 47 25.98 -21.03 13.15
CA ALA A 47 27.38 -20.99 12.72
C ALA A 47 27.66 -21.71 11.40
N ASP A 48 26.68 -22.45 10.86
CA ASP A 48 26.85 -23.18 9.60
C ASP A 48 27.00 -22.22 8.42
N MET A 49 27.89 -22.58 7.50
CA MET A 49 28.04 -21.85 6.24
C MET A 49 27.02 -22.37 5.23
N PHE A 50 26.15 -21.50 4.74
CA PHE A 50 25.22 -21.85 3.67
C PHE A 50 25.88 -21.76 2.29
N CYS A 51 25.43 -22.61 1.37
CA CYS A 51 25.85 -22.55 -0.02
C CYS A 51 25.34 -21.23 -0.65
N PRO A 52 26.22 -20.37 -1.19
CA PRO A 52 25.82 -19.05 -1.71
C PRO A 52 24.90 -19.17 -2.93
N ASP A 53 25.05 -20.22 -3.74
CA ASP A 53 24.17 -20.46 -4.88
C ASP A 53 22.76 -20.89 -4.44
N CYS A 54 22.65 -21.62 -3.33
CA CYS A 54 21.35 -21.91 -2.72
C CYS A 54 20.72 -20.62 -2.19
N GLU A 55 21.48 -19.80 -1.43
CA GLU A 55 20.98 -18.54 -0.85
C GLU A 55 20.46 -17.58 -1.94
N ALA A 56 21.16 -17.46 -3.06
CA ALA A 56 20.73 -16.64 -4.19
C ALA A 56 19.36 -17.07 -4.76
N ARG A 57 19.04 -18.37 -4.70
CA ARG A 57 17.77 -18.94 -5.19
C ARG A 57 16.67 -19.00 -4.14
N VAL A 58 16.98 -18.86 -2.85
CA VAL A 58 15.96 -18.83 -1.78
C VAL A 58 14.98 -17.67 -1.99
N VAL A 59 15.46 -16.54 -2.52
CA VAL A 59 14.60 -15.39 -2.84
C VAL A 59 13.52 -15.76 -3.86
N GLU A 60 13.87 -16.52 -4.90
CA GLU A 60 12.91 -17.00 -5.90
C GLU A 60 11.83 -17.89 -5.24
N TYR A 61 12.25 -18.79 -4.37
CA TYR A 61 11.34 -19.64 -3.61
C TYR A 61 10.38 -18.83 -2.74
N HIS A 62 10.90 -17.84 -1.99
CA HIS A 62 10.10 -16.96 -1.15
C HIS A 62 9.07 -16.18 -1.97
N LEU A 63 9.48 -15.58 -3.08
CA LEU A 63 8.59 -14.83 -3.95
C LEU A 63 7.46 -15.70 -4.50
N ARG A 64 7.78 -16.92 -4.94
CA ARG A 64 6.76 -17.84 -5.47
C ARG A 64 5.78 -18.27 -4.37
N TRP A 65 6.29 -18.66 -3.20
CA TRP A 65 5.47 -19.06 -2.06
C TRP A 65 4.52 -17.93 -1.62
N TRP A 66 5.02 -16.70 -1.52
CA TRP A 66 4.19 -15.56 -1.12
C TRP A 66 3.14 -15.22 -2.16
N ARG A 67 3.46 -15.33 -3.45
CA ARG A 67 2.49 -15.14 -4.53
C ARG A 67 1.36 -16.17 -4.47
N GLU A 68 1.70 -17.44 -4.29
CA GLU A 68 0.71 -18.51 -4.13
C GLU A 68 -0.18 -18.25 -2.92
N ARG A 69 0.41 -17.91 -1.77
CA ARG A 69 -0.34 -17.65 -0.53
C ARG A 69 -1.24 -16.43 -0.63
N ALA A 70 -0.79 -15.37 -1.31
CA ALA A 70 -1.61 -14.20 -1.59
C ALA A 70 -2.81 -14.58 -2.48
N GLY A 71 -2.57 -15.38 -3.53
CA GLY A 71 -3.64 -15.86 -4.41
C GLY A 71 -4.69 -16.70 -3.67
N GLU A 72 -4.25 -17.63 -2.81
CA GLU A 72 -5.13 -18.43 -1.95
C GLU A 72 -5.98 -17.55 -1.03
N ALA A 73 -5.35 -16.57 -0.36
CA ALA A 73 -6.04 -15.65 0.54
C ALA A 73 -7.05 -14.77 -0.21
N THR A 74 -6.72 -14.29 -1.41
CA THR A 74 -7.66 -13.55 -2.27
C THR A 74 -8.86 -14.40 -2.65
N ALA A 75 -8.64 -15.65 -3.06
CA ALA A 75 -9.72 -16.58 -3.40
C ALA A 75 -10.62 -16.90 -2.19
N GLU A 76 -10.03 -17.10 -1.01
CA GLU A 76 -10.78 -17.29 0.23
C GLU A 76 -11.63 -16.06 0.58
N LEU A 77 -11.06 -14.86 0.43
CA LEU A 77 -11.76 -13.60 0.66
C LEU A 77 -12.96 -13.44 -0.29
N GLU A 78 -12.76 -13.71 -1.59
CA GLU A 78 -13.85 -13.69 -2.57
C GLU A 78 -14.95 -14.68 -2.22
N LYS A 79 -14.59 -15.90 -1.83
CA LYS A 79 -15.55 -16.91 -1.37
C LYS A 79 -16.34 -16.42 -0.16
N LEU A 80 -15.66 -15.86 0.85
CA LEU A 80 -16.32 -15.30 2.03
C LEU A 80 -17.23 -14.12 1.70
N ARG A 81 -16.86 -13.27 0.73
CA ARG A 81 -17.73 -12.18 0.24
C ARG A 81 -19.01 -12.71 -0.41
N ILE A 82 -18.92 -13.81 -1.16
CA ILE A 82 -20.09 -14.47 -1.77
C ILE A 82 -20.97 -15.08 -0.66
N GLU A 83 -20.39 -15.88 0.23
CA GLU A 83 -21.13 -16.50 1.35
C GLU A 83 -21.81 -15.45 2.24
N TYR A 84 -21.12 -14.34 2.52
CA TYR A 84 -21.69 -13.24 3.28
C TYR A 84 -22.90 -12.59 2.58
N ARG A 85 -22.83 -12.39 1.26
CA ARG A 85 -23.96 -11.89 0.46
C ARG A 85 -25.16 -12.82 0.52
N GLU A 86 -24.94 -14.13 0.33
CA GLU A 86 -26.01 -15.13 0.40
C GLU A 86 -26.67 -15.17 1.79
N LEU A 87 -25.88 -15.00 2.85
CA LEU A 87 -26.40 -14.92 4.22
C LEU A 87 -27.20 -13.64 4.47
N GLN A 88 -26.77 -12.49 3.94
CA GLN A 88 -27.54 -11.23 3.99
C GLN A 88 -28.90 -11.39 3.30
N GLU A 89 -28.91 -11.91 2.07
CA GLU A 89 -30.14 -12.16 1.30
C GLU A 89 -31.11 -13.07 2.06
N ARG A 90 -30.60 -14.15 2.67
CA ARG A 90 -31.42 -15.07 3.47
C ARG A 90 -31.95 -14.45 4.75
N ALA A 91 -31.17 -13.58 5.38
CA ALA A 91 -31.56 -12.90 6.62
C ALA A 91 -32.59 -11.78 6.39
N GLY A 92 -32.95 -11.49 5.13
CA GLY A 92 -33.79 -10.33 4.79
C GLY A 92 -33.12 -9.01 5.15
N ILE A 93 -31.80 -9.04 5.37
CA ILE A 93 -30.98 -7.84 5.50
C ILE A 93 -30.78 -7.39 4.07
N GLU A 94 -31.38 -6.25 3.70
CA GLU A 94 -31.07 -5.62 2.42
C GLU A 94 -29.55 -5.55 2.31
N PRO A 95 -28.96 -6.05 1.20
CA PRO A 95 -27.54 -5.90 0.99
C PRO A 95 -27.21 -4.42 1.19
N LEU A 96 -26.28 -4.08 2.08
CA LEU A 96 -25.67 -2.76 2.01
C LEU A 96 -25.16 -2.66 0.58
N ALA A 97 -25.78 -1.78 -0.20
CA ALA A 97 -25.54 -1.68 -1.62
C ALA A 97 -24.02 -1.67 -1.86
N PRO A 98 -23.49 -2.47 -2.79
CA PRO A 98 -22.12 -2.27 -3.23
C PRO A 98 -22.02 -0.80 -3.65
N ASP A 99 -21.08 -0.07 -3.05
CA ASP A 99 -20.83 1.35 -3.30
C ASP A 99 -20.86 1.58 -4.83
N PRO A 100 -21.75 2.44 -5.37
CA PRO A 100 -22.10 2.47 -6.79
C PRO A 100 -20.99 3.05 -7.71
N ALA A 101 -19.72 2.95 -7.33
CA ALA A 101 -18.60 3.44 -8.13
C ALA A 101 -18.23 2.53 -9.33
N GLN A 102 -18.93 1.42 -9.56
CA GLN A 102 -18.70 0.51 -10.69
C GLN A 102 -20.00 0.03 -11.35
N ALA A 103 -20.80 0.93 -11.87
CA ALA A 103 -21.68 0.61 -13.00
C ALA A 103 -21.98 1.89 -13.78
N ASP A 104 -21.39 1.97 -14.98
CA ASP A 104 -21.86 2.90 -16.02
C ASP A 104 -23.37 2.71 -16.21
N ALA A 105 -24.16 3.72 -15.89
CA ALA A 105 -25.51 3.86 -16.39
C ALA A 105 -25.95 5.32 -16.46
N THR A 106 -26.26 5.70 -17.69
CA THR A 106 -27.01 6.86 -18.19
C THR A 106 -28.20 7.24 -17.30
N PRO A 107 -28.52 8.55 -17.14
CA PRO A 107 -29.47 9.02 -16.14
C PRO A 107 -30.92 8.82 -16.62
N SER A 108 -31.75 8.20 -15.79
CA SER A 108 -33.20 8.37 -15.85
C SER A 108 -33.67 9.09 -14.60
N GLN A 109 -34.38 10.19 -14.86
CA GLN A 109 -34.98 11.13 -13.93
C GLN A 109 -36.14 10.45 -13.19
N GLN A 110 -36.41 10.87 -11.94
CA GLN A 110 -37.30 10.27 -10.93
C GLN A 110 -36.49 9.26 -10.08
N ASP A 111 -35.76 9.69 -9.05
CA ASP A 111 -36.36 10.18 -7.81
C ASP A 111 -35.77 11.54 -7.37
N ALA A 112 -36.48 12.59 -7.78
CA ALA A 112 -36.24 13.98 -7.42
C ALA A 112 -36.73 14.33 -6.00
N ASP A 113 -36.72 13.37 -5.07
CA ASP A 113 -37.20 13.55 -3.68
C ASP A 113 -36.18 13.14 -2.60
N ASP A 114 -34.97 12.67 -2.96
CA ASP A 114 -33.78 12.69 -2.07
C ASP A 114 -32.73 13.72 -2.52
N ALA A 115 -33.15 14.60 -3.44
CA ALA A 115 -32.45 15.81 -3.84
C ALA A 115 -32.50 16.92 -2.76
N GLU A 116 -32.96 16.63 -1.53
CA GLU A 116 -32.99 17.59 -0.42
C GLU A 116 -32.01 17.23 0.73
N ALA A 117 -31.23 16.14 0.58
CA ALA A 117 -29.99 15.93 1.34
C ALA A 117 -28.74 16.31 0.52
N GLU A 118 -28.99 17.10 -0.54
CA GLU A 118 -28.10 18.05 -1.21
C GLU A 118 -27.57 19.12 -0.25
N LEU A 119 -26.88 18.73 0.83
CA LEU A 119 -26.00 19.64 1.55
C LEU A 119 -24.59 19.40 1.05
N THR A 120 -24.07 20.35 0.27
CA THR A 120 -22.70 20.47 -0.22
C THR A 120 -21.68 20.61 0.93
N THR A 121 -21.36 19.52 1.63
CA THR A 121 -20.38 19.56 2.72
C THR A 121 -18.95 19.58 2.18
N PHE A 122 -18.09 20.41 2.77
CA PHE A 122 -16.67 20.52 2.38
C PHE A 122 -15.96 19.17 2.48
N LEU A 123 -16.36 18.32 3.43
CA LEU A 123 -15.88 16.95 3.55
C LEU A 123 -16.21 16.07 2.34
N ARG A 124 -17.32 16.32 1.64
CA ARG A 124 -17.63 15.57 0.41
C ARG A 124 -16.66 15.93 -0.71
N GLN A 125 -16.31 17.21 -0.84
CA GLN A 125 -15.30 17.63 -1.81
C GLN A 125 -13.92 17.10 -1.42
N ALA A 126 -13.52 17.22 -0.16
CA ALA A 126 -12.28 16.64 0.35
C ALA A 126 -12.21 15.13 0.11
N ARG A 127 -13.32 14.40 0.25
CA ARG A 127 -13.40 12.96 -0.04
C ARG A 127 -13.16 12.66 -1.52
N ARG A 128 -13.67 13.49 -2.44
CA ARG A 128 -13.41 13.33 -3.87
C ARG A 128 -11.93 13.50 -4.21
N GLU A 129 -11.30 14.55 -3.68
CA GLU A 129 -9.86 14.79 -3.83
C GLU A 129 -9.03 13.64 -3.25
N LEU A 130 -9.47 13.10 -2.10
CA LEU A 130 -8.83 11.96 -1.45
C LEU A 130 -8.95 10.69 -2.29
N THR A 131 -10.13 10.38 -2.83
CA THR A 131 -10.32 9.21 -3.71
C THR A 131 -9.47 9.33 -4.97
N GLU A 132 -9.38 10.52 -5.56
CA GLU A 132 -8.54 10.75 -6.74
C GLU A 132 -7.05 10.59 -6.41
N LEU A 133 -6.60 11.10 -5.25
CA LEU A 133 -5.25 10.86 -4.78
C LEU A 133 -4.98 9.36 -4.64
N CYS A 134 -5.88 8.62 -4.00
CA CYS A 134 -5.63 7.21 -3.73
C CYS A 134 -5.67 6.34 -4.98
N ARG A 135 -6.42 6.70 -6.02
CA ARG A 135 -6.37 6.02 -7.33
C ARG A 135 -4.98 6.03 -7.98
N GLN A 136 -4.12 6.96 -7.58
CA GLN A 136 -2.74 7.05 -8.08
C GLN A 136 -1.79 6.08 -7.38
N PHE A 137 -2.25 5.36 -6.35
CA PHE A 137 -1.42 4.49 -5.52
C PHE A 137 -2.08 3.13 -5.29
N ASP A 138 -1.29 2.06 -5.38
CA ASP A 138 -1.75 0.69 -5.14
C ASP A 138 -1.71 0.35 -3.64
N GLY A 139 -2.65 0.93 -2.89
CA GLY A 139 -2.93 0.54 -1.51
C GLY A 139 -2.08 1.18 -0.41
N ALA A 140 -1.06 1.95 -0.78
CA ALA A 140 -0.24 2.74 0.15
C ALA A 140 -0.09 4.19 -0.33
N VAL A 141 -0.69 5.14 0.41
CA VAL A 141 -0.61 6.57 0.09
C VAL A 141 0.50 7.23 0.91
N PRO A 142 1.50 7.87 0.27
CA PRO A 142 2.54 8.58 1.00
C PRO A 142 1.97 9.78 1.78
N TYR A 143 2.34 9.91 3.05
CA TYR A 143 1.85 10.98 3.93
C TYR A 143 2.11 12.39 3.37
N PHE A 144 3.24 12.60 2.71
CA PHE A 144 3.56 13.90 2.12
C PHE A 144 2.61 14.28 0.97
N ARG A 145 2.12 13.30 0.20
CA ARG A 145 1.12 13.50 -0.87
C ARG A 145 -0.23 13.83 -0.28
N LEU A 146 -0.66 13.05 0.71
CA LEU A 146 -1.88 13.31 1.48
C LEU A 146 -1.87 14.74 2.03
N LYS A 147 -0.77 15.12 2.70
CA LYS A 147 -0.58 16.46 3.24
C LYS A 147 -0.62 17.55 2.17
N LYS A 148 0.01 17.32 1.01
CA LYS A 148 0.03 18.28 -0.10
C LYS A 148 -1.37 18.49 -0.69
N VAL A 149 -2.11 17.42 -0.97
CA VAL A 149 -3.46 17.50 -1.57
C VAL A 149 -4.46 18.12 -0.59
N MET A 150 -4.50 17.65 0.66
CA MET A 150 -5.40 18.21 1.66
C MET A 150 -5.03 19.63 2.08
N GLY A 151 -3.72 19.97 2.05
CA GLY A 151 -3.24 21.34 2.23
C GLY A 151 -3.71 22.26 1.11
N ALA A 152 -3.53 21.86 -0.16
CA ALA A 152 -4.00 22.62 -1.31
C ALA A 152 -5.53 22.80 -1.31
N PHE A 153 -6.27 21.76 -0.90
CA PHE A 153 -7.72 21.85 -0.70
C PHE A 153 -8.05 22.90 0.37
N SER A 154 -7.41 22.85 1.54
CA SER A 154 -7.62 23.85 2.60
C SER A 154 -7.23 25.27 2.17
N ASP A 155 -6.19 25.43 1.36
CA ASP A 155 -5.74 26.74 0.84
C ASP A 155 -6.69 27.31 -0.22
N SER A 156 -7.46 26.44 -0.90
CA SER A 156 -8.51 26.86 -1.84
C SER A 156 -9.76 27.43 -1.16
N LEU A 157 -9.89 27.22 0.15
CA LEU A 157 -11.01 27.69 0.96
C LEU A 157 -10.72 29.07 1.58
N ASP A 158 -11.72 29.94 1.54
CA ASP A 158 -11.68 31.21 2.26
C ASP A 158 -11.77 31.02 3.79
N ASP A 159 -11.64 32.13 4.54
CA ASP A 159 -11.65 32.08 6.01
C ASP A 159 -12.98 31.56 6.60
N GLU A 160 -14.11 31.89 5.99
CA GLU A 160 -15.45 31.46 6.46
C GLU A 160 -15.68 29.98 6.15
N GLN A 161 -15.26 29.54 4.96
CA GLN A 161 -15.29 28.14 4.53
C GLN A 161 -14.38 27.25 5.38
N ARG A 162 -13.21 27.75 5.81
CA ARG A 162 -12.33 27.01 6.73
C ARG A 162 -12.94 26.83 8.11
N VAL A 163 -13.70 27.82 8.60
CA VAL A 163 -14.45 27.69 9.87
C VAL A 163 -15.57 26.67 9.73
N ALA A 164 -16.35 26.72 8.65
CA ALA A 164 -17.39 25.74 8.38
C ALA A 164 -16.83 24.31 8.23
N LEU A 165 -15.70 24.14 7.54
CA LEU A 165 -14.99 22.86 7.47
C LEU A 165 -14.55 22.36 8.86
N ALA A 166 -14.08 23.26 9.74
CA ALA A 166 -13.69 22.89 11.09
C ALA A 166 -14.89 22.43 11.94
N GLU A 167 -16.05 23.04 11.75
CA GLU A 167 -17.32 22.60 12.37
C GLU A 167 -17.75 21.22 11.84
N GLU A 168 -17.63 20.99 10.53
CA GLU A 168 -17.91 19.68 9.91
C GLU A 168 -16.96 18.57 10.39
N LEU A 169 -15.68 18.89 10.58
CA LEU A 169 -14.67 17.95 11.08
C LEU A 169 -14.93 17.50 12.52
N GLY A 170 -15.60 18.34 13.33
CA GLY A 170 -16.00 18.01 14.70
C GLY A 170 -14.87 17.38 15.52
N ALA A 171 -15.08 16.12 15.96
CA ALA A 171 -14.17 15.38 16.84
C ALA A 171 -12.82 14.99 16.18
N ASP A 172 -12.71 15.05 14.86
CA ASP A 172 -11.47 14.70 14.15
C ASP A 172 -10.40 15.80 14.27
N GLY A 173 -10.79 17.03 14.61
CA GLY A 173 -9.92 18.14 15.01
C GLY A 173 -8.97 18.69 13.94
N SER A 174 -8.71 17.95 12.85
CA SER A 174 -7.95 18.43 11.68
C SER A 174 -8.31 17.63 10.43
N LEU A 175 -8.31 18.32 9.28
CA LEU A 175 -8.57 17.72 7.96
C LEU A 175 -7.59 16.57 7.65
N ILE A 176 -6.33 16.70 8.05
CA ILE A 176 -5.31 15.66 7.85
C ILE A 176 -5.65 14.41 8.65
N ARG A 177 -6.05 14.55 9.92
CA ARG A 177 -6.44 13.41 10.76
C ARG A 177 -7.68 12.72 10.20
N TRP A 178 -8.69 13.50 9.80
CA TRP A 178 -9.87 12.97 9.14
C TRP A 178 -9.49 12.19 7.87
N ALA A 179 -8.65 12.76 7.00
CA ALA A 179 -8.25 12.13 5.75
C ALA A 179 -7.44 10.84 5.97
N THR A 180 -6.58 10.79 7.00
CA THR A 180 -5.87 9.57 7.38
C THR A 180 -6.84 8.47 7.80
N VAL A 181 -7.82 8.78 8.66
CA VAL A 181 -8.85 7.82 9.07
C VAL A 181 -9.66 7.32 7.86
N GLN A 182 -10.01 8.21 6.94
CA GLN A 182 -10.73 7.82 5.73
C GLN A 182 -9.92 6.86 4.84
N ILE A 183 -8.62 7.11 4.64
CA ILE A 183 -7.74 6.18 3.89
C ILE A 183 -7.68 4.82 4.59
N GLU A 184 -7.52 4.79 5.90
CA GLU A 184 -7.47 3.55 6.69
C GLU A 184 -8.80 2.78 6.63
N THR A 185 -9.95 3.47 6.63
CA THR A 185 -11.27 2.82 6.49
C THR A 185 -11.49 2.18 5.12
N LEU A 186 -10.82 2.69 4.08
CA LEU A 186 -10.81 2.10 2.73
C LEU A 186 -9.86 0.90 2.62
N GLY A 187 -9.18 0.53 3.71
CA GLY A 187 -8.21 -0.57 3.75
C GLY A 187 -6.84 -0.21 3.19
N TRP A 188 -6.58 1.07 2.95
CA TRP A 188 -5.30 1.59 2.47
C TRP A 188 -4.42 2.08 3.63
N GLN A 189 -3.11 2.04 3.43
CA GLN A 189 -2.14 2.49 4.44
C GLN A 189 -1.61 3.88 4.13
N VAL A 190 -1.55 4.75 5.13
CA VAL A 190 -0.80 6.01 5.03
C VAL A 190 0.64 5.76 5.46
N SER A 191 1.57 5.79 4.50
CA SER A 191 2.97 5.51 4.77
C SER A 191 3.77 6.79 4.97
N ASN A 192 4.60 6.83 6.02
CA ASN A 192 5.65 7.85 6.18
C ASN A 192 6.89 7.54 5.33
N SER A 193 6.94 6.38 4.67
CA SER A 193 8.05 5.99 3.82
C SER A 193 7.91 6.63 2.43
N PRO A 194 8.90 7.41 1.95
CA PRO A 194 8.92 7.92 0.57
C PRO A 194 9.20 6.82 -0.46
N VAL A 195 9.36 5.57 -0.05
CA VAL A 195 9.80 4.47 -0.90
C VAL A 195 8.76 3.37 -0.88
N GLN A 196 7.97 3.30 -1.94
CA GLN A 196 7.62 2.07 -2.64
C GLN A 196 7.08 2.49 -4.01
N GLU A 197 7.82 2.14 -5.06
CA GLU A 197 7.43 2.24 -6.47
C GLU A 197 7.24 3.65 -7.04
N ASN A 198 8.35 4.31 -7.37
CA ASN A 198 8.65 4.79 -8.73
C ASN A 198 9.91 5.67 -8.67
N THR A 199 11.08 5.05 -8.78
CA THR A 199 12.37 5.74 -8.71
C THR A 199 12.54 6.77 -9.83
N GLU A 200 11.92 6.56 -11.00
CA GLU A 200 11.97 7.50 -12.14
C GLU A 200 11.13 8.76 -11.88
N MET A 201 9.95 8.61 -11.27
CA MET A 201 9.08 9.74 -10.90
C MET A 201 9.71 10.63 -9.81
N MET A 202 10.53 10.04 -8.93
CA MET A 202 11.31 10.78 -7.92
C MET A 202 12.43 11.63 -8.55
N TRP A 203 13.07 11.17 -9.62
CA TRP A 203 14.10 11.97 -10.31
C TRP A 203 13.51 13.19 -11.02
N GLU A 204 12.35 13.02 -11.66
CA GLU A 204 11.64 14.12 -12.32
C GLU A 204 11.12 15.16 -11.33
N GLU A 205 10.57 14.73 -10.19
CA GLU A 205 10.12 15.68 -9.16
C GLU A 205 11.26 16.35 -8.39
N TRP A 206 12.36 15.65 -8.10
CA TRP A 206 13.52 16.27 -7.46
C TRP A 206 14.14 17.37 -8.33
N LEU A 207 14.14 17.19 -9.65
CA LEU A 207 14.56 18.20 -10.61
C LEU A 207 13.61 19.41 -10.67
N GLN A 208 12.30 19.22 -10.43
CA GLN A 208 11.33 20.32 -10.37
C GLN A 208 11.29 21.05 -9.03
N GLU A 209 11.66 20.38 -7.93
CA GLU A 209 11.67 20.95 -6.58
C GLU A 209 12.96 21.70 -6.22
N THR A 210 13.96 21.78 -7.11
CA THR A 210 15.15 22.59 -6.83
C THR A 210 14.79 24.08 -6.92
N PRO A 211 14.75 24.85 -5.80
CA PRO A 211 14.45 26.26 -5.87
C PRO A 211 15.60 26.95 -6.59
N GLN A 212 15.34 27.67 -7.69
CA GLN A 212 16.31 28.65 -8.19
C GLN A 212 16.59 29.63 -7.06
N ALA A 213 17.82 29.60 -6.55
CA ALA A 213 18.24 30.49 -5.47
C ALA A 213 17.97 31.95 -5.89
N PRO A 214 17.28 32.77 -5.08
CA PRO A 214 17.01 34.15 -5.43
C PRO A 214 18.34 34.91 -5.58
N ALA A 215 18.54 35.54 -6.75
CA ALA A 215 19.70 36.36 -7.03
C ALA A 215 19.83 37.48 -5.96
N LYS A 216 20.91 37.43 -5.17
CA LYS A 216 21.19 38.41 -4.12
C LYS A 216 21.40 39.80 -4.73
N THR A 217 20.39 40.68 -4.63
CA THR A 217 20.58 42.11 -4.87
C THR A 217 21.41 42.71 -3.74
N LYS A 218 22.69 42.99 -3.99
CA LYS A 218 23.57 43.76 -3.09
C LYS A 218 23.01 45.17 -2.89
N ARG A 219 22.30 45.43 -1.78
CA ARG A 219 22.07 46.79 -1.29
C ARG A 219 23.35 47.27 -0.60
N ARG A 220 24.03 48.25 -1.22
CA ARG A 220 25.19 48.97 -0.69
C ARG A 220 24.68 49.95 0.37
N PHE A 221 24.97 49.71 1.65
CA PHE A 221 24.80 50.74 2.68
C PHE A 221 25.97 51.73 2.58
N GLY A 222 25.64 52.99 2.29
CA GLY A 222 26.55 54.12 2.29
C GLY A 222 27.00 54.48 3.71
N ARG A 223 28.27 54.88 3.82
CA ARG A 223 28.96 55.27 5.06
C ARG A 223 28.77 56.78 5.27
N SER A 224 28.33 57.19 6.45
CA SER A 224 28.48 58.53 7.06
C SER A 224 28.79 58.23 8.53
N LYS A 225 29.82 58.74 9.19
CA LYS A 225 30.60 59.98 9.14
C LYS A 225 32.10 59.66 9.26
#